data_AF-A0AAW6U3S7-F1
#
_entry.id   AF-A0AAW6U3S7-F1
#
_cell.length_a   1.000
_cell.length_b   1.000
_cell.length_c   1.000
_cell.angle_alpha   90.00
_cell.angle_beta   90.00
_cell.angle_gamma   90.00
#
_symmetry.space_group_name_H-M   'P 1'
#
loop_
_entity.id
_entity.type
_entity.pdbx_description
1 polymer ?
#
loop_
_entity_poly.entity_id
_entity_poly.type
_entity_poly.pdbx_seq_one_letter_code
_entity_poly.pdbx_strand_id
1 'polypeptide(L)' 'MPTTQYKATEIEVGFHPDGYRIDKTASPMNRYTRWEIDSGDRWTHPTPVCFDSLPVSGWLKSDGFDWDRADGGQGA' A
#
# COMPACT_ATOMS: atom_id res chain seq x y z
N MET A 1 -16.30 -9.66 5.43
CA MET A 1 -15.18 -10.57 5.06
C MET A 1 -14.06 -10.26 6.03
N PRO A 2 -13.39 -11.23 6.67
CA PRO A 2 -12.32 -10.91 7.61
C PRO A 2 -11.16 -10.27 6.82
N THR A 3 -10.89 -9.01 7.09
CA THR A 3 -9.75 -8.31 6.50
C THR A 3 -8.49 -8.83 7.18
N THR A 4 -7.80 -9.78 6.56
CA THR A 4 -6.55 -10.32 7.09
C THR A 4 -5.52 -9.20 7.10
N GLN A 5 -5.09 -8.81 8.30
CA GLN A 5 -4.06 -7.81 8.53
C GLN A 5 -2.71 -8.49 8.69
N TYR A 6 -1.68 -7.92 8.09
CA TYR A 6 -0.31 -8.44 8.08
C TYR A 6 0.64 -7.48 8.81
N LYS A 7 1.87 -7.93 9.07
CA LYS A 7 2.95 -7.08 9.58
C LYS A 7 3.71 -6.41 8.44
N ALA A 8 4.28 -5.22 8.71
CA ALA A 8 5.11 -4.48 7.75
C ALA A 8 6.29 -5.30 7.20
N THR A 9 6.85 -6.20 8.02
CA THR A 9 7.94 -7.09 7.63
C THR A 9 7.51 -8.17 6.65
N GLU A 10 6.28 -8.64 6.74
CA GLU A 10 5.72 -9.78 5.99
C GLU A 10 5.18 -9.39 4.61
N ILE A 11 4.94 -8.09 4.39
CA ILE A 11 4.41 -7.59 3.12
C ILE A 11 5.52 -7.03 2.23
N GLU A 12 5.39 -7.27 0.93
CA GLU A 12 6.24 -6.65 -0.08
C GLU A 12 5.59 -5.42 -0.69
N VAL A 13 4.30 -5.52 -1.00
CA VAL A 13 3.47 -4.40 -1.44
C VAL A 13 2.19 -4.39 -0.61
N GLY A 14 1.80 -3.21 -0.13
CA GLY A 14 0.61 -3.07 0.69
C GLY A 14 0.37 -1.66 1.18
N PHE A 15 -0.79 -1.45 1.79
CA PHE A 15 -1.20 -0.16 2.33
C PHE A 15 -1.78 -0.31 3.73
N HIS A 16 -1.72 0.77 4.51
CA HIS A 16 -2.25 0.88 5.85
C HIS A 16 -3.34 1.96 5.86
N PRO A 17 -4.48 1.74 6.54
CA PRO A 17 -5.57 2.72 6.61
C PRO A 17 -5.15 4.08 7.20
N ASP A 18 -4.11 4.12 8.04
CA ASP A 18 -3.49 5.37 8.52
C ASP A 18 -2.71 6.17 7.45
N GLY A 19 -2.80 5.80 6.17
CA GLY A 19 -2.14 6.50 5.07
C GLY A 19 -0.69 6.08 4.86
N TYR A 20 -0.33 4.83 5.16
CA TYR A 20 1.01 4.33 4.83
C TYR A 20 0.97 3.38 3.65
N ARG A 21 2.03 3.39 2.84
CA ARG A 21 2.24 2.45 1.73
C ARG A 21 3.64 1.86 1.83
N ILE A 22 3.68 0.53 1.70
CA ILE A 22 4.91 -0.23 1.51
C ILE A 22 4.93 -0.73 0.07
N ASP A 23 6.06 -0.51 -0.60
CA ASP A 23 6.35 -1.04 -1.92
C ASP A 23 7.83 -1.39 -2.04
N LYS A 24 8.20 -2.57 -1.58
CA LYS A 24 9.60 -3.06 -1.61
C LYS A 24 10.11 -3.28 -3.04
N THR A 25 9.21 -3.36 -4.02
CA THR A 25 9.55 -3.49 -5.45
C THR A 25 9.95 -2.15 -6.08
N ALA A 26 9.54 -1.03 -5.47
CA ALA A 26 9.92 0.30 -5.89
C ALA A 26 11.38 0.64 -5.53
N SER A 27 11.86 1.75 -6.10
CA SER A 27 13.16 2.34 -5.77
C SER A 27 13.33 2.55 -4.26
N PRO A 28 14.56 2.48 -3.71
CA PRO A 28 14.82 2.56 -2.27
C PRO A 28 14.17 3.77 -1.57
N MET A 29 14.12 4.92 -2.27
CA MET A 29 13.49 6.15 -1.77
C MET A 29 11.96 6.09 -1.67
N ASN A 30 11.31 5.20 -2.42
CA ASN A 30 9.87 5.08 -2.51
C ASN A 30 9.33 3.80 -1.86
N ARG A 31 10.20 3.03 -1.19
CA ARG A 31 9.79 1.78 -0.53
C ARG A 31 8.77 1.99 0.56
N TYR A 32 8.90 3.09 1.28
CA TYR A 32 8.07 3.41 2.43
C TYR A 32 7.62 4.85 2.27
N THR A 33 6.33 5.03 2.05
CA THR A 33 5.76 6.36 1.85
C THR A 33 4.58 6.53 2.76
N ARG A 34 4.51 7.69 3.40
CA ARG A 34 3.31 8.16 4.09
C ARG A 34 2.59 9.11 3.15
N TRP A 35 1.29 8.95 3.08
CA TRP A 35 0.37 9.76 2.32
C TRP A 35 -0.64 10.36 3.28
N GLU A 36 -1.05 11.58 2.99
CA GLU A 36 -2.15 12.22 3.68
C GLU A 36 -3.45 11.79 3.00
N ILE A 37 -4.41 11.29 3.77
CA ILE A 37 -5.74 10.93 3.27
C ILE A 37 -6.62 12.16 3.50
N ASP A 38 -6.95 12.87 2.42
CA ASP A 38 -7.88 13.99 2.47
C ASP A 38 -9.34 13.51 2.66
N SER A 39 -10.24 14.41 3.01
CA SER A 39 -11.66 14.13 3.35
C SER A 39 -12.48 13.44 2.23
N GLY A 40 -11.90 13.22 1.05
CA GLY A 40 -12.48 12.45 -0.06
C GLY A 40 -11.74 11.15 -0.39
N ASP A 41 -11.09 10.51 0.59
CA ASP A 41 -10.31 9.27 0.43
C ASP A 41 -9.16 9.39 -0.59
N ARG A 42 -8.74 10.63 -0.87
CA ARG A 42 -7.68 10.92 -1.82
C ARG A 42 -6.34 10.95 -1.10
N TRP A 43 -5.43 10.10 -1.56
CA TRP A 43 -4.06 10.03 -1.06
C TRP A 43 -3.24 11.16 -1.71
N THR A 44 -2.72 12.08 -0.90
CA THR A 44 -1.93 13.24 -1.34
C THR A 44 -0.60 13.34 -0.57
N HIS A 45 0.32 14.18 -1.04
CA HIS A 45 1.63 14.46 -0.44
C HIS A 45 2.45 13.22 -0.03
N PRO A 46 2.92 12.40 -0.98
CA PRO A 46 3.78 11.26 -0.67
C PRO A 46 5.07 11.75 -0.02
N THR A 47 5.26 11.38 1.25
CA THR A 47 6.46 11.68 2.01
C THR A 47 7.23 10.38 2.25
N PRO A 48 8.49 10.28 1.83
CA PRO A 48 9.31 9.09 2.12
C PRO A 48 9.57 9.02 3.63
N VAL A 49 9.35 7.85 4.21
CA VAL A 49 9.55 7.60 5.65
C VAL A 49 10.51 6.44 5.87
N CYS A 50 11.05 6.33 7.08
CA CYS A 50 11.84 5.16 7.46
C CYS A 50 10.92 4.00 7.85
N PHE A 51 11.42 2.77 7.71
CA PHE A 51 10.70 1.56 8.13
C PHE A 51 10.30 1.60 9.62
N ASP A 52 11.12 2.23 10.46
CA ASP A 52 10.87 2.38 11.90
C ASP A 52 9.65 3.28 12.22
N SER A 53 9.31 4.20 11.32
CA SER A 53 8.13 5.07 11.46
C SER A 53 6.82 4.41 11.01
N LEU A 54 6.90 3.18 10.50
CA LEU A 54 5.74 2.46 9.99
C LEU A 54 5.03 1.70 11.11
N PRO A 55 3.69 1.57 11.05
CA PRO A 55 2.97 0.66 11.94
C PRO A 55 3.49 -0.77 11.79
N VAL A 56 3.67 -1.50 12.90
CA VAL A 56 4.24 -2.86 12.87
C VAL A 56 3.25 -3.87 12.27
N SER A 57 1.94 -3.67 12.49
CA SER A 57 0.84 -4.54 12.08
C SER A 57 -0.35 -3.70 11.61
N GLY A 58 -1.33 -4.34 10.98
CA GLY A 58 -2.52 -3.65 10.46
C GLY A 58 -2.50 -3.46 8.94
N TRP A 59 -1.53 -4.08 8.28
CA TRP A 59 -1.31 -3.88 6.86
C TRP A 59 -2.22 -4.73 6.00
N LEU A 60 -2.68 -4.12 4.92
CA LEU A 60 -3.41 -4.77 3.86
C LEU A 60 -2.41 -5.12 2.77
N LYS A 61 -2.08 -6.42 2.68
CA LYS A 61 -1.20 -6.93 1.62
C LYS A 61 -1.90 -6.76 0.28
N SER A 62 -1.20 -6.18 -0.68
CA SER A 62 -1.61 -6.13 -2.07
C SER A 62 -0.70 -7.06 -2.84
N ASP A 63 -1.25 -8.16 -3.36
CA ASP A 63 -0.51 -9.18 -4.11
C ASP A 63 -0.33 -8.67 -5.56
N GLY A 64 0.50 -7.64 -5.71
CA GLY A 64 0.65 -6.91 -6.96
C GLY A 64 -0.57 -6.02 -7.26
N PHE A 65 -0.33 -4.75 -7.58
CA PHE A 65 -1.27 -4.05 -8.43
C PHE A 65 -1.26 -4.82 -9.76
N ASP A 66 -2.29 -5.61 -10.01
CA ASP A 66 -2.55 -6.19 -11.31
C ASP A 66 -2.92 -5.03 -12.23
N TRP A 67 -1.91 -4.33 -12.75
CA TRP A 67 -2.05 -3.27 -13.74
C TRP A 67 -2.65 -3.80 -15.06
N ASP A 68 -2.77 -5.12 -15.20
CA ASP A 68 -3.30 -5.84 -16.36
C ASP A 68 -4.84 -5.90 -16.35
N ARG A 69 -5.50 -5.90 -15.17
CA ARG A 69 -6.96 -5.99 -15.10
C ARG A 69 -7.74 -4.74 -15.52
N ALA A 70 -7.07 -3.68 -15.97
CA ALA A 70 -7.72 -2.45 -16.43
C ALA A 70 -8.13 -2.49 -17.92
N ASP A 71 -7.69 -3.47 -18.71
CA ASP A 71 -8.11 -3.60 -20.12
C ASP A 71 -8.36 -5.07 -20.49
N GLY A 72 -9.63 -5.46 -20.60
CA GLY A 72 -9.97 -6.77 -21.16
C GLY A 72 -11.24 -7.42 -20.63
N GLY A 73 -12.40 -6.88 -21.03
CA GLY A 73 -13.56 -7.64 -21.52
C GLY A 73 -14.15 -8.78 -20.69
N GLN A 74 -15.44 -8.62 -20.37
CA GLN A 74 -16.44 -9.69 -20.33
C GLN A 74 -16.12 -10.79 -21.38
N GLY A 75 -16.13 -12.08 -21.06
CA GLY A 75 -17.36 -12.76 -20.70
C GLY A 75 -18.15 -13.12 -21.97
N ALA A 76 -18.03 -14.39 -22.37
CA ALA A 76 -18.80 -15.14 -23.39
C ALA A 76 -18.52 -14.87 -24.87
#